data_AF-A0A243S1P8-F1
#
_entry.id   AF-A0A243S1P8-F1
#
_cell.length_a   1.000
_cell.length_b   1.000
_cell.length_c   1.000
_cell.angle_alpha   90.00
_cell.angle_beta   90.00
_cell.angle_gamma   90.00
#
_symmetry.space_group_name_H-M   'P 1'
#
loop_
_entity.id
_entity.type
_entity.pdbx_description
1 polymer ?
#
loop_
_entity_poly.entity_id
_entity_poly.type
_entity_poly.pdbx_seq_one_letter_code
_entity_poly.pdbx_strand_id
1 'polypeptide(L)'
;MPKRKNTFSSWRRGLAQRVVHAGWAWAQRTGSVTAEHPGRYRFGAMGTGTRLAFPLGTVFGEPWIHLGAHCVIGEQVTLTAGLMPDLDLGPDPILRIGDGVVLGRGSHVIADTTVTIGSDCYFGPYVYVTSTNHSYDDPHEPIGKQWPRMEPVEIGPGCWIGTGAVVLPGARIGRNVVVAAGAVVRGAVPDHAVVAGAPARVVRRWTPADGWQPPLRTPQPVPIPEGVTPEQLCALSGLDEEAAARLAELDEEAAAGLAELEPGS
;
A
#
# COMPACT_ATOMS: atom_id res chain seq x y z
N MET A 1 9.09 -42.68 -36.98
CA MET A 1 9.63 -42.93 -35.62
C MET A 1 9.20 -41.79 -34.70
N PRO A 2 8.30 -41.99 -33.72
CA PRO A 2 8.01 -40.96 -32.74
C PRO A 2 9.20 -40.85 -31.78
N LYS A 3 9.79 -39.66 -31.68
CA LYS A 3 10.84 -39.36 -30.69
C LYS A 3 10.26 -39.62 -29.30
N ARG A 4 10.80 -40.59 -28.56
CA ARG A 4 10.49 -40.81 -27.14
C ARG A 4 10.69 -39.48 -26.40
N LYS A 5 9.61 -38.82 -26.00
CA LYS A 5 9.68 -37.72 -25.02
C LYS A 5 10.21 -38.34 -23.73
N ASN A 6 11.36 -37.86 -23.28
CA ASN A 6 12.16 -38.50 -22.25
C ASN A 6 11.52 -38.25 -20.86
N THR A 7 10.55 -39.06 -20.46
CA THR A 7 9.76 -38.96 -19.22
C THR A 7 10.63 -38.88 -17.95
N PHE A 8 11.84 -39.45 -17.99
CA PHE A 8 12.83 -39.36 -16.91
C PHE A 8 13.41 -37.95 -16.72
N SER A 9 13.55 -37.19 -17.81
CA SER A 9 14.03 -35.80 -17.78
C SER A 9 12.97 -34.84 -17.22
N SER A 10 11.69 -35.06 -17.55
CA SER A 10 10.59 -34.25 -17.02
C SER A 10 10.37 -34.47 -15.53
N TRP A 11 10.50 -35.71 -15.04
CA TRP A 11 10.37 -36.01 -13.61
C TRP A 11 11.50 -35.39 -12.77
N ARG A 12 12.76 -35.49 -13.22
CA ARG A 12 13.91 -34.85 -12.55
C ARG A 12 13.80 -33.32 -12.54
N ARG A 13 13.29 -32.73 -13.63
CA ARG A 13 13.02 -31.28 -13.71
C ARG A 13 11.93 -30.84 -12.73
N GLY A 14 10.84 -31.61 -12.60
CA GLY A 14 9.77 -31.34 -11.65
C GLY A 14 10.23 -31.41 -10.19
N LEU A 15 11.07 -32.38 -9.84
CA LEU A 15 11.65 -32.49 -8.50
C LEU A 15 12.57 -31.29 -8.20
N ALA A 16 13.47 -30.94 -9.13
CA ALA A 16 14.35 -29.79 -8.97
C ALA A 16 13.56 -28.48 -8.78
N GLN A 17 12.51 -28.27 -9.57
CA GLN A 17 11.63 -27.10 -9.44
C GLN A 17 10.97 -27.02 -8.05
N ARG A 18 10.47 -28.15 -7.53
CA ARG A 18 9.88 -28.19 -6.18
C ARG A 18 10.90 -27.83 -5.10
N VAL A 19 12.12 -28.34 -5.20
CA VAL A 19 13.21 -28.01 -4.26
C VAL A 19 13.54 -26.51 -4.32
N VAL A 20 13.61 -25.93 -5.51
CA VAL A 20 13.87 -24.49 -5.68
C VAL A 20 12.77 -23.65 -5.02
N HIS A 21 11.49 -23.93 -5.30
CA HIS A 21 10.40 -23.17 -4.68
C HIS A 21 10.31 -23.39 -3.17
N ALA A 22 10.57 -24.60 -2.67
CA ALA A 22 10.61 -24.87 -1.24
C ALA A 22 11.75 -24.10 -0.55
N GLY A 23 12.94 -24.08 -1.17
CA GLY A 23 14.10 -23.32 -0.69
C GLY A 23 13.85 -21.82 -0.69
N TRP A 24 13.23 -21.28 -1.75
CA TRP A 24 12.86 -19.87 -1.82
C TRP A 24 11.80 -19.49 -0.79
N ALA A 25 10.75 -20.30 -0.64
CA ALA A 25 9.72 -20.04 0.37
C ALA A 25 10.26 -20.13 1.80
N TRP A 26 11.22 -21.02 2.05
CA TRP A 26 11.97 -21.04 3.30
C TRP A 26 12.76 -19.75 3.50
N ALA A 27 13.50 -19.29 2.48
CA ALA A 27 14.26 -18.05 2.54
C ALA A 27 13.36 -16.82 2.80
N GLN A 28 12.19 -16.72 2.14
CA GLN A 28 11.22 -15.65 2.37
C GLN A 28 10.66 -15.66 3.80
N ARG A 29 10.36 -16.85 4.35
CA ARG A 29 9.86 -16.97 5.72
C ARG A 29 10.91 -16.61 6.76
N THR A 30 12.15 -17.08 6.56
CA THR A 30 13.25 -16.91 7.53
C THR A 30 13.93 -15.55 7.41
N GLY A 31 14.01 -14.98 6.21
CA GLY A 31 14.68 -13.70 5.98
C GLY A 31 13.86 -12.47 6.33
N SER A 32 12.56 -12.63 6.62
CA SER A 32 11.69 -11.53 7.03
C SER A 32 12.13 -10.95 8.37
N VAL A 33 11.94 -9.64 8.52
CA VAL A 33 12.24 -8.93 9.77
C VAL A 33 10.93 -8.70 10.50
N THR A 34 10.85 -9.09 11.77
CA THR A 34 9.70 -8.80 12.63
C THR A 34 10.15 -8.16 13.94
N ALA A 35 9.22 -7.61 14.72
CA ALA A 35 9.53 -7.06 16.04
C ALA A 35 10.15 -8.12 16.97
N GLU A 36 9.71 -9.37 16.88
CA GLU A 36 10.20 -10.49 17.67
C GLU A 36 11.53 -11.05 17.13
N HIS A 37 11.75 -10.95 15.82
CA HIS A 37 12.93 -11.46 15.14
C HIS A 37 13.53 -10.38 14.20
N PRO A 38 14.15 -9.33 14.75
CA PRO A 38 14.64 -8.20 13.94
C PRO A 38 15.94 -8.53 13.19
N GLY A 39 16.57 -9.68 13.48
CA GLY A 39 17.86 -10.07 12.90
C GLY A 39 18.95 -9.05 13.25
N ARG A 40 19.61 -8.49 12.22
CA ARG A 40 20.67 -7.48 12.39
C ARG A 40 20.15 -6.05 12.55
N TYR A 41 18.89 -5.79 12.20
CA TYR A 41 18.35 -4.43 12.18
C TYR A 41 18.08 -3.93 13.60
N ARG A 42 18.29 -2.64 13.82
CA ARG A 42 18.13 -1.98 15.12
C ARG A 42 17.26 -0.75 14.97
N PHE A 43 15.97 -0.99 14.69
CA PHE A 43 14.98 0.08 14.59
C PHE A 43 14.83 0.81 15.93
N GLY A 44 14.65 2.14 15.89
CA GLY A 44 14.38 2.93 17.09
C GLY A 44 13.12 2.46 17.82
N ALA A 45 12.10 2.07 17.06
CA ALA A 45 10.95 1.33 17.55
C ALA A 45 10.37 0.42 16.46
N MET A 46 9.87 -0.76 16.86
CA MET A 46 9.14 -1.67 15.99
C MET A 46 8.01 -2.33 16.78
N GLY A 47 6.77 -1.99 16.45
CA GLY A 47 5.59 -2.50 17.16
C GLY A 47 5.31 -3.97 16.89
N THR A 48 4.59 -4.60 17.82
CA THR A 48 4.20 -6.02 17.75
C THR A 48 3.49 -6.37 16.44
N GLY A 49 3.74 -7.57 15.90
CA GLY A 49 3.10 -8.04 14.67
C GLY A 49 3.53 -7.30 13.39
N THR A 50 4.40 -6.29 13.47
CA THR A 50 4.97 -5.65 12.28
C THR A 50 5.97 -6.57 11.60
N ARG A 51 5.90 -6.64 10.28
CA ARG A 51 6.71 -7.52 9.44
C ARG A 51 7.19 -6.83 8.18
N LEU A 52 8.48 -6.94 7.90
CA LEU A 52 9.08 -6.60 6.61
C LEU A 52 9.41 -7.89 5.85
N ALA A 53 8.83 -8.03 4.66
CA ALA A 53 9.00 -9.21 3.82
C ALA A 53 10.38 -9.24 3.15
N PHE A 54 10.98 -10.42 3.08
CA PHE A 54 12.24 -10.66 2.40
C PHE A 54 12.03 -10.98 0.91
N PRO A 55 12.90 -10.52 0.01
CA PRO A 55 14.08 -9.68 0.26
C PRO A 55 13.70 -8.24 0.55
N LEU A 56 14.46 -7.58 1.41
CA LEU A 56 14.30 -6.14 1.70
C LEU A 56 14.88 -5.30 0.55
N GLY A 57 14.41 -4.05 0.45
CA GLY A 57 15.14 -3.00 -0.27
C GLY A 57 16.29 -2.47 0.58
N THR A 58 16.68 -1.22 0.34
CA THR A 58 17.70 -0.57 1.17
C THR A 58 17.09 -0.15 2.51
N VAL A 59 17.76 -0.47 3.60
CA VAL A 59 17.40 -0.01 4.94
C VAL A 59 18.65 0.53 5.61
N PHE A 60 18.61 1.78 6.08
CA PHE A 60 19.64 2.39 6.92
C PHE A 60 19.05 3.52 7.77
N GLY A 61 19.79 3.92 8.81
CA GLY A 61 19.31 4.92 9.77
C GLY A 61 18.27 4.32 10.72
N GLU A 62 18.34 3.02 10.96
CA GLU A 62 17.38 2.23 11.72
C GLU A 62 17.04 2.86 13.08
N PRO A 63 17.99 3.38 13.88
CA PRO A 63 17.68 4.01 15.17
C PRO A 63 16.69 5.19 15.08
N TRP A 64 16.56 5.82 13.91
CA TRP A 64 15.66 6.95 13.64
C TRP A 64 14.40 6.56 12.86
N ILE A 65 14.20 5.27 12.61
CA ILE A 65 13.01 4.71 11.97
C ILE A 65 12.14 4.07 13.05
N HIS A 66 10.94 4.59 13.23
CA HIS A 66 9.93 4.09 14.15
C HIS A 66 8.76 3.51 13.37
N LEU A 67 8.49 2.22 13.60
CA LEU A 67 7.38 1.48 13.00
C LEU A 67 6.36 1.13 14.09
N GLY A 68 5.10 1.44 13.85
CA GLY A 68 3.97 1.05 14.69
C GLY A 68 3.75 -0.47 14.72
N ALA A 69 2.67 -0.90 15.35
CA ALA A 69 2.22 -2.28 15.41
C ALA A 69 1.50 -2.70 14.11
N HIS A 70 1.48 -4.01 13.84
CA HIS A 70 0.70 -4.63 12.77
C HIS A 70 0.94 -4.06 11.36
N CYS A 71 2.12 -3.50 11.09
CA CYS A 71 2.47 -3.03 9.77
C CYS A 71 2.92 -4.18 8.85
N VAL A 72 2.50 -4.11 7.59
CA VAL A 72 2.91 -5.06 6.55
C VAL A 72 3.75 -4.34 5.51
N ILE A 73 5.05 -4.57 5.55
CA ILE A 73 6.00 -3.96 4.63
C ILE A 73 6.39 -5.00 3.58
N GLY A 74 6.03 -4.74 2.33
CA GLY A 74 6.23 -5.66 1.21
C GLY A 74 7.70 -5.89 0.87
N GLU A 75 7.93 -6.86 -0.02
CA GLU A 75 9.29 -7.13 -0.51
C GLU A 75 9.88 -5.90 -1.21
N GLN A 76 11.20 -5.79 -1.18
CA GLN A 76 11.98 -4.77 -1.89
C GLN A 76 11.59 -3.33 -1.51
N VAL A 77 10.94 -3.14 -0.36
CA VAL A 77 10.67 -1.79 0.17
C VAL A 77 11.95 -1.20 0.74
N THR A 78 12.20 0.06 0.40
CA THR A 78 13.33 0.85 0.89
C THR A 78 12.83 1.82 1.97
N LEU A 79 13.48 1.81 3.13
CA LEU A 79 13.22 2.72 4.25
C LEU A 79 14.53 3.36 4.68
N THR A 80 14.64 4.68 4.55
CA THR A 80 15.88 5.39 4.93
C THR A 80 15.57 6.55 5.85
N ALA A 81 16.45 6.74 6.83
CA ALA A 81 16.51 7.95 7.65
C ALA A 81 17.91 8.58 7.53
N GLY A 82 17.97 9.83 7.09
CA GLY A 82 19.19 10.58 6.82
C GLY A 82 19.66 10.51 5.36
N LEU A 83 20.51 11.48 5.00
CA LEU A 83 21.05 11.64 3.64
C LEU A 83 22.03 10.52 3.24
N MET A 84 22.75 9.96 4.22
CA MET A 84 23.69 8.87 4.02
C MET A 84 23.72 7.97 5.27
N PRO A 85 24.18 6.71 5.13
CA PRO A 85 24.40 5.82 6.27
C PRO A 85 25.36 6.43 7.29
N ASP A 86 25.26 5.96 8.54
CA ASP A 86 26.19 6.25 9.65
C ASP A 86 26.26 7.71 10.12
N LEU A 87 25.27 8.55 9.76
CA LEU A 87 25.09 9.87 10.36
C LEU A 87 24.37 9.79 11.71
N ASP A 88 24.79 10.62 12.66
CA ASP A 88 24.00 10.91 13.87
C ASP A 88 22.96 11.99 13.54
N LEU A 89 21.68 11.62 13.60
CA LEU A 89 20.55 12.51 13.29
C LEU A 89 19.92 13.12 14.56
N GLY A 90 20.53 12.91 15.73
CA GLY A 90 20.04 13.42 17.02
C GLY A 90 19.12 12.44 17.75
N PRO A 91 18.33 12.89 18.75
CA PRO A 91 17.53 11.99 19.58
C PRO A 91 16.17 11.63 18.98
N ASP A 92 15.65 12.42 18.04
CA ASP A 92 14.30 12.30 17.53
C ASP A 92 14.25 11.46 16.26
N PRO A 93 13.24 10.58 16.09
CA PRO A 93 13.11 9.80 14.87
C PRO A 93 12.75 10.69 13.67
N ILE A 94 13.32 10.31 12.53
CA ILE A 94 13.18 11.00 11.25
C ILE A 94 12.08 10.37 10.41
N LEU A 95 11.92 9.05 10.48
CA LEU A 95 10.82 8.34 9.83
C LEU A 95 9.88 7.75 10.90
N ARG A 96 8.63 8.19 10.91
CA ARG A 96 7.57 7.65 11.76
C ARG A 96 6.47 7.04 10.90
N ILE A 97 6.20 5.76 11.13
CA ILE A 97 5.09 5.03 10.50
C ILE A 97 4.16 4.55 11.63
N GLY A 98 2.88 4.92 11.55
CA GLY A 98 1.84 4.53 12.50
C GLY A 98 1.48 3.05 12.45
N ASP A 99 0.41 2.68 13.14
CA ASP A 99 -0.05 1.28 13.24
C ASP A 99 -0.82 0.86 11.98
N GLY A 100 -0.80 -0.44 11.66
CA GLY A 100 -1.63 -1.00 10.58
C GLY A 100 -1.25 -0.50 9.18
N VAL A 101 -0.07 0.09 8.98
CA VAL A 101 0.35 0.61 7.68
C VAL A 101 0.79 -0.54 6.77
N VAL A 102 0.32 -0.50 5.53
CA VAL A 102 0.72 -1.42 4.46
C VAL A 102 1.56 -0.68 3.43
N LEU A 103 2.80 -1.10 3.22
CA LEU A 103 3.65 -0.63 2.13
C LEU A 103 3.75 -1.70 1.04
N GLY A 104 3.17 -1.42 -0.13
CA GLY A 104 3.27 -2.31 -1.29
C GLY A 104 4.71 -2.52 -1.76
N ARG A 105 4.96 -3.67 -2.39
CA ARG A 105 6.26 -4.10 -2.91
C ARG A 105 6.98 -2.99 -3.68
N GLY A 106 8.29 -2.85 -3.46
CA GLY A 106 9.14 -1.92 -4.21
C GLY A 106 8.87 -0.44 -3.91
N SER A 107 8.09 -0.12 -2.88
CA SER A 107 7.89 1.28 -2.44
C SER A 107 9.14 1.81 -1.75
N HIS A 108 9.32 3.12 -1.77
CA HIS A 108 10.45 3.80 -1.16
C HIS A 108 9.94 4.91 -0.25
N VAL A 109 10.45 4.95 0.98
CA VAL A 109 10.22 6.05 1.92
C VAL A 109 11.58 6.62 2.29
N ILE A 110 11.89 7.79 1.72
CA ILE A 110 13.19 8.46 1.80
C ILE A 110 13.07 9.67 2.74
N ALA A 111 13.52 9.50 3.98
CA ALA A 111 13.42 10.50 5.02
C ALA A 111 14.79 11.14 5.34
N ASP A 112 15.24 12.08 4.51
CA ASP A 112 16.42 12.91 4.82
C ASP A 112 16.09 13.98 5.87
N THR A 113 14.82 14.41 5.90
CA THR A 113 14.19 15.10 7.02
C THR A 113 12.88 14.39 7.39
N THR A 114 12.10 14.94 8.32
CA THR A 114 10.98 14.22 8.92
C THR A 114 9.93 13.76 7.91
N VAL A 115 9.63 12.47 7.93
CA VAL A 115 8.48 11.87 7.23
C VAL A 115 7.59 11.18 8.25
N THR A 116 6.32 11.58 8.29
CA THR A 116 5.30 10.99 9.18
C THR A 116 4.17 10.40 8.37
N ILE A 117 3.91 9.11 8.57
CA ILE A 117 2.78 8.37 8.01
C ILE A 117 1.87 7.95 9.16
N GLY A 118 0.61 8.40 9.13
CA GLY A 118 -0.41 8.04 10.11
C GLY A 118 -0.84 6.57 10.02
N SER A 119 -1.56 6.11 11.04
CA SER A 119 -2.07 4.73 11.10
C SER A 119 -3.07 4.42 9.98
N ASP A 120 -3.27 3.13 9.73
CA ASP A 120 -4.27 2.59 8.79
C ASP A 120 -4.12 3.10 7.35
N CYS A 121 -2.89 3.45 6.96
CA CYS A 121 -2.59 3.88 5.60
C CYS A 121 -2.19 2.68 4.73
N TYR A 122 -2.70 2.64 3.50
CA TYR A 122 -2.44 1.60 2.53
C TYR A 122 -1.76 2.20 1.31
N PHE A 123 -0.59 1.67 0.98
CA PHE A 123 0.19 2.09 -0.18
C PHE A 123 0.24 0.94 -1.18
N GLY A 124 -0.13 1.23 -2.43
CA GLY A 124 0.07 0.31 -3.54
C GLY A 124 1.55 0.03 -3.80
N PRO A 125 1.88 -0.91 -4.70
CA PRO A 125 3.27 -1.16 -5.10
C PRO A 125 3.94 0.08 -5.71
N TYR A 126 5.26 0.16 -5.56
CA TYR A 126 6.11 1.17 -6.20
C TYR A 126 5.74 2.63 -5.89
N VAL A 127 5.19 2.91 -4.70
CA VAL A 127 4.98 4.30 -4.26
C VAL A 127 6.32 4.90 -3.83
N TYR A 128 6.58 6.15 -4.20
CA TYR A 128 7.78 6.89 -3.84
C TYR A 128 7.41 8.08 -2.94
N VAL A 129 7.86 8.05 -1.68
CA VAL A 129 7.71 9.14 -0.72
C VAL A 129 9.09 9.70 -0.42
N THR A 130 9.28 11.01 -0.59
CA THR A 130 10.56 11.66 -0.32
C THR A 130 10.39 13.00 0.38
N SER A 131 11.26 13.27 1.35
CA SER A 131 11.40 14.57 2.01
C SER A 131 12.54 15.42 1.43
N THR A 132 13.25 14.90 0.43
CA THR A 132 14.40 15.56 -0.22
C THR A 132 14.21 15.71 -1.72
N ASN A 133 14.77 16.76 -2.29
CA ASN A 133 14.94 16.92 -3.73
C ASN A 133 16.20 17.75 -4.04
N HIS A 134 16.75 17.60 -5.24
CA HIS A 134 17.84 18.45 -5.68
C HIS A 134 17.38 19.88 -5.93
N SER A 135 18.21 20.85 -5.53
CA SER A 135 18.07 22.24 -5.98
C SER A 135 18.62 22.41 -7.40
N TYR A 136 18.16 23.45 -8.06
CA TYR A 136 18.60 23.87 -9.39
C TYR A 136 18.62 25.41 -9.46
N ASP A 137 18.92 26.04 -8.32
CA ASP A 137 18.80 27.48 -8.12
C ASP A 137 19.92 28.24 -8.86
N ASP A 138 21.14 27.68 -8.89
CA ASP A 138 22.25 28.21 -9.69
C ASP A 138 22.30 27.52 -11.06
N PRO A 139 22.05 28.23 -12.18
CA PRO A 139 22.12 27.65 -13.52
C PRO A 139 23.56 27.36 -14.01
N HIS A 140 24.59 27.82 -13.29
CA HIS A 140 26.00 27.64 -13.65
C HIS A 140 26.69 26.52 -12.88
N GLU A 141 26.07 26.00 -11.82
CA GLU A 141 26.59 24.89 -11.03
C GLU A 141 25.87 23.57 -11.38
N PRO A 142 26.58 22.45 -11.63
CA PRO A 142 25.95 21.16 -11.81
C PRO A 142 25.02 20.79 -10.63
N ILE A 143 23.83 20.29 -10.94
CA ILE A 143 22.79 19.94 -9.95
C ILE A 143 23.33 19.11 -8.77
N GLY A 144 24.17 18.11 -9.05
CA GLY A 144 24.74 17.24 -8.02
C GLY A 144 25.77 17.90 -7.09
N LYS A 145 26.15 19.16 -7.34
CA LYS A 145 27.02 19.97 -6.47
C LYS A 145 26.24 21.00 -5.66
N GLN A 146 24.97 21.25 -6.01
CA GLN A 146 24.11 22.17 -5.28
C GLN A 146 23.48 21.47 -4.06
N TRP A 147 23.29 22.21 -2.97
CA TRP A 147 22.74 21.68 -1.73
C TRP A 147 21.25 21.31 -1.89
N PRO A 148 20.78 20.13 -1.45
CA PRO A 148 19.40 19.71 -1.64
C PRO A 148 18.40 20.60 -0.86
N ARG A 149 17.15 20.60 -1.33
CA ARG A 149 16.00 21.17 -0.61
C ARG A 149 15.28 20.05 0.12
N MET A 150 15.11 20.25 1.42
CA MET A 150 14.45 19.29 2.31
C MET A 150 13.23 19.93 2.94
N GLU A 151 12.09 19.26 2.87
CA GLU A 151 10.85 19.70 3.50
C GLU A 151 10.11 18.49 4.09
N PRO A 152 9.59 18.58 5.33
CA PRO A 152 8.87 17.47 5.94
C PRO A 152 7.68 17.01 5.12
N VAL A 153 7.39 15.71 5.20
CA VAL A 153 6.19 15.09 4.59
C VAL A 153 5.30 14.54 5.69
N GLU A 154 4.01 14.87 5.62
CA GLU A 154 2.99 14.41 6.56
C GLU A 154 1.85 13.74 5.78
N ILE A 155 1.52 12.51 6.15
CA ILE A 155 0.39 11.76 5.61
C ILE A 155 -0.51 11.38 6.78
N GLY A 156 -1.73 11.91 6.79
CA GLY A 156 -2.73 11.63 7.82
C GLY A 156 -3.23 10.18 7.79
N PRO A 157 -3.91 9.72 8.84
CA PRO A 157 -4.35 8.34 8.96
C PRO A 157 -5.42 7.95 7.92
N GLY A 158 -5.58 6.65 7.67
CA GLY A 158 -6.64 6.12 6.83
C GLY A 158 -6.49 6.39 5.32
N CYS A 159 -5.31 6.82 4.87
CA CYS A 159 -5.10 7.18 3.47
C CYS A 159 -4.89 5.94 2.58
N TRP A 160 -5.36 6.03 1.33
CA TRP A 160 -5.00 5.10 0.26
C TRP A 160 -4.07 5.82 -0.74
N ILE A 161 -2.85 5.32 -0.91
CA ILE A 161 -1.88 5.86 -1.85
C ILE A 161 -1.70 4.87 -3.00
N GLY A 162 -2.26 5.20 -4.15
CA GLY A 162 -2.30 4.31 -5.31
C GLY A 162 -0.93 3.97 -5.88
N THR A 163 -0.84 2.81 -6.52
CA THR A 163 0.37 2.27 -7.17
C THR A 163 1.12 3.33 -7.97
N GLY A 164 2.44 3.42 -7.79
CA GLY A 164 3.29 4.32 -8.56
C GLY A 164 3.09 5.82 -8.27
N ALA A 165 2.30 6.19 -7.26
CA ALA A 165 2.20 7.59 -6.85
C ALA A 165 3.53 8.09 -6.27
N VAL A 166 3.76 9.40 -6.41
CA VAL A 166 4.95 10.11 -5.92
C VAL A 166 4.51 11.20 -4.95
N VAL A 167 5.00 11.16 -3.73
CA VAL A 167 4.77 12.18 -2.70
C VAL A 167 6.07 12.98 -2.51
N LEU A 168 6.02 14.25 -2.90
CA LEU A 168 7.18 15.15 -2.94
C LEU A 168 7.38 15.88 -1.59
N PRO A 169 8.57 16.50 -1.38
CA PRO A 169 8.85 17.24 -0.17
C PRO A 169 7.81 18.34 0.10
N GLY A 170 7.49 18.56 1.38
CA GLY A 170 6.51 19.56 1.80
C GLY A 170 5.05 19.16 1.60
N ALA A 171 4.77 17.93 1.14
CA ALA A 171 3.41 17.43 1.04
C ALA A 171 2.78 17.23 2.44
N ARG A 172 1.56 17.75 2.62
CA ARG A 172 0.75 17.60 3.83
C ARG A 172 -0.60 17.03 3.44
N ILE A 173 -0.75 15.71 3.56
CA ILE A 173 -1.94 14.97 3.16
C ILE A 173 -2.82 14.77 4.42
N GLY A 174 -4.06 15.21 4.36
CA GLY A 174 -5.04 15.04 5.45
C GLY A 174 -5.44 13.60 5.68
N ARG A 175 -6.40 13.36 6.59
CA ARG A 175 -6.91 12.00 6.86
C ARG A 175 -7.84 11.50 5.75
N ASN A 176 -7.87 10.18 5.58
CA ASN A 176 -8.79 9.48 4.67
C ASN A 176 -8.72 10.01 3.23
N VAL A 177 -7.52 10.42 2.79
CA VAL A 177 -7.28 10.88 1.42
C VAL A 177 -6.99 9.68 0.52
N VAL A 178 -7.53 9.74 -0.70
CA VAL A 178 -7.21 8.80 -1.77
C VAL A 178 -6.30 9.49 -2.80
N VAL A 179 -5.09 9.00 -2.97
CA VAL A 179 -4.19 9.41 -4.05
C VAL A 179 -4.31 8.38 -5.18
N ALA A 180 -4.70 8.82 -6.37
CA ALA A 180 -4.81 7.95 -7.54
C ALA A 180 -3.43 7.39 -7.95
N ALA A 181 -3.44 6.25 -8.63
CA ALA A 181 -2.23 5.65 -9.17
C ALA A 181 -1.48 6.63 -10.09
N GLY A 182 -0.14 6.66 -9.97
CA GLY A 182 0.74 7.51 -10.77
C GLY A 182 0.63 9.02 -10.48
N ALA A 183 -0.13 9.45 -9.48
CA ALA A 183 -0.26 10.87 -9.15
C ALA A 183 1.02 11.44 -8.51
N VAL A 184 1.34 12.72 -8.78
CA VAL A 184 2.50 13.42 -8.18
C VAL A 184 1.99 14.48 -7.21
N VAL A 185 2.04 14.19 -5.92
CA VAL A 185 1.47 15.00 -4.85
C VAL A 185 2.51 15.96 -4.27
N ARG A 186 2.12 17.23 -4.12
CA ARG A 186 2.89 18.28 -3.46
C ARG A 186 1.96 19.27 -2.75
N GLY A 187 2.45 19.92 -1.69
CA GLY A 187 1.67 20.86 -0.90
C GLY A 187 0.54 20.21 -0.10
N ALA A 188 -0.45 21.01 0.28
CA ALA A 188 -1.54 20.56 1.14
C ALA A 188 -2.67 19.86 0.37
N VAL A 189 -3.09 18.69 0.86
CA VAL A 189 -4.29 17.98 0.43
C VAL A 189 -5.23 17.88 1.64
N PRO A 190 -6.46 18.40 1.56
CA PRO A 190 -7.38 18.41 2.69
C PRO A 190 -7.93 17.02 3.00
N ASP A 191 -8.43 16.83 4.22
CA ASP A 191 -9.13 15.63 4.66
C ASP A 191 -10.24 15.19 3.68
N HIS A 192 -10.43 13.88 3.57
CA HIS A 192 -11.48 13.25 2.77
C HIS A 192 -11.51 13.72 1.30
N ALA A 193 -10.34 13.92 0.70
CA ALA A 193 -10.17 14.26 -0.71
C ALA A 193 -9.72 13.06 -1.54
N VAL A 194 -10.00 13.10 -2.83
CA VAL A 194 -9.40 12.25 -3.85
C VAL A 194 -8.57 13.14 -4.75
N VAL A 195 -7.28 12.83 -4.91
CA VAL A 195 -6.37 13.58 -5.79
C VAL A 195 -5.84 12.70 -6.91
N ALA A 196 -5.68 13.28 -8.10
CA ALA A 196 -5.14 12.58 -9.26
C ALA A 196 -4.32 13.51 -10.17
N GLY A 197 -3.45 12.93 -10.99
CA GLY A 197 -2.64 13.65 -11.99
C GLY A 197 -1.23 14.03 -11.51
N ALA A 198 -0.45 14.64 -12.41
CA ALA A 198 0.91 15.09 -12.16
C ALA A 198 1.10 16.52 -12.73
N PRO A 199 1.06 17.57 -11.90
CA PRO A 199 0.87 17.54 -10.45
C PRO A 199 -0.56 17.18 -10.06
N ALA A 200 -0.71 16.54 -8.90
CA ALA A 200 -2.00 16.08 -8.40
C ALA A 200 -2.95 17.24 -8.11
N ARG A 201 -4.23 17.04 -8.39
CA ARG A 201 -5.32 17.98 -8.09
C ARG A 201 -6.46 17.24 -7.45
N VAL A 202 -7.21 17.93 -6.58
CA VAL A 202 -8.44 17.39 -6.01
C VAL A 202 -9.45 17.18 -7.14
N VAL A 203 -9.86 15.93 -7.34
CA VAL A 203 -10.86 15.52 -8.34
C VAL A 203 -12.19 15.14 -7.70
N ARG A 204 -12.17 14.86 -6.39
CA ARG A 204 -13.37 14.61 -5.59
C ARG A 204 -13.11 14.99 -4.14
N ARG A 205 -14.12 15.48 -3.43
CA ARG A 205 -14.02 15.82 -2.01
C ARG A 205 -15.29 15.44 -1.27
N TRP A 206 -15.16 15.01 -0.03
CA TRP A 206 -16.29 14.81 0.87
C TRP A 206 -16.39 15.94 1.90
N THR A 207 -17.61 16.39 2.18
CA THR A 207 -17.93 17.23 3.33
C THR A 207 -19.16 16.66 4.05
N PRO A 208 -19.35 16.94 5.37
CA PRO A 208 -20.57 16.54 6.07
C PRO A 208 -21.86 17.13 5.47
N ALA A 209 -21.77 18.33 4.86
CA ALA A 209 -22.93 19.02 4.30
C ALA A 209 -23.31 18.50 2.91
N ASP A 210 -22.33 18.21 2.07
CA ASP A 210 -22.55 17.95 0.64
C ASP A 210 -22.32 16.47 0.27
N GLY A 211 -21.81 15.67 1.20
CA GLY A 211 -21.32 14.32 0.91
C GLY A 211 -20.16 14.35 -0.11
N TRP A 212 -20.03 13.28 -0.89
CA TRP A 212 -19.02 13.21 -1.94
C TRP A 212 -19.40 14.07 -3.14
N GLN A 213 -18.47 14.93 -3.57
CA GLN A 213 -18.62 15.81 -4.73
C GLN A 213 -17.43 15.65 -5.69
N PRO A 214 -17.66 15.19 -6.94
CA PRO A 214 -18.93 14.69 -7.46
C PRO A 214 -19.36 13.39 -6.75
N PRO A 215 -20.68 13.08 -6.71
CA PRO A 215 -21.20 11.87 -6.08
C PRO A 215 -20.54 10.59 -6.59
N LEU A 216 -20.50 9.58 -5.73
CA LEU A 216 -20.06 8.24 -6.13
C LEU A 216 -21.05 7.69 -7.17
N ARG A 217 -20.52 7.17 -8.27
CA ARG A 217 -21.34 6.59 -9.35
C ARG A 217 -21.64 5.12 -9.15
N THR A 218 -20.78 4.44 -8.39
CA THR A 218 -20.90 3.02 -8.09
C THR A 218 -21.50 2.85 -6.70
N PRO A 219 -22.52 1.98 -6.53
CA PRO A 219 -23.02 1.64 -5.21
C PRO A 219 -21.92 0.97 -4.38
N GLN A 220 -22.11 0.92 -3.06
CA GLN A 220 -21.19 0.21 -2.19
C GLN A 220 -21.21 -1.29 -2.53
N PRO A 221 -20.05 -1.97 -2.58
CA PRO A 221 -20.02 -3.42 -2.68
C PRO A 221 -20.74 -4.05 -1.49
N VAL A 222 -21.64 -5.00 -1.76
CA VAL A 222 -22.32 -5.77 -0.72
C VAL A 222 -21.46 -6.98 -0.35
N PRO A 223 -21.14 -7.19 0.94
CA PRO A 223 -20.43 -8.38 1.37
C PRO A 223 -21.19 -9.65 0.98
N ILE A 224 -20.45 -10.73 0.73
CA ILE A 224 -21.07 -12.05 0.54
C ILE A 224 -21.80 -12.40 1.84
N PRO A 225 -23.09 -12.79 1.78
CA PRO A 225 -23.85 -13.14 2.98
C PRO A 225 -23.17 -14.23 3.81
N GLU A 226 -23.37 -14.18 5.13
CA GLU A 226 -22.88 -15.23 6.01
C GLU A 226 -23.48 -16.59 5.64
N GLY A 227 -22.67 -17.65 5.71
CA GLY A 227 -23.09 -19.02 5.41
C GLY A 227 -23.00 -19.42 3.93
N VAL A 228 -22.67 -18.50 3.01
CA VAL A 228 -22.42 -18.85 1.60
C VAL A 228 -21.09 -19.58 1.46
N THR A 229 -21.10 -20.76 0.84
CA THR A 229 -19.90 -21.58 0.64
C THR A 229 -19.17 -21.25 -0.68
N PRO A 230 -17.86 -21.53 -0.79
CA PRO A 230 -17.12 -21.39 -2.04
C PRO A 230 -17.73 -22.19 -3.21
N GLU A 231 -18.27 -23.37 -2.94
CA GLU A 231 -18.94 -24.21 -3.94
C GLU A 231 -20.20 -23.54 -4.49
N GLN A 232 -20.99 -22.91 -3.62
CA GLN A 232 -22.17 -22.15 -4.02
C GLN A 232 -21.79 -20.94 -4.89
N LEU A 233 -20.71 -20.22 -4.56
CA LEU A 233 -20.21 -19.12 -5.40
C LEU A 233 -19.69 -19.61 -6.75
N CYS A 234 -18.96 -20.72 -6.78
CA CYS A 234 -18.50 -21.33 -8.02
C CYS A 234 -19.69 -21.76 -8.91
N ALA A 235 -20.77 -22.29 -8.32
CA ALA A 235 -21.98 -22.66 -9.06
C ALA A 235 -22.62 -21.46 -9.77
N LEU A 236 -22.54 -20.25 -9.19
CA LEU A 236 -23.04 -19.02 -9.82
C LEU A 236 -22.30 -18.68 -11.12
N SER A 237 -21.02 -19.03 -11.25
CA SER A 237 -20.24 -18.76 -12.47
C SER A 237 -20.70 -19.57 -13.69
N GLY A 238 -21.50 -20.63 -13.46
CA GLY A 238 -22.08 -21.47 -14.52
C GLY A 238 -23.53 -21.15 -14.86
N LEU A 239 -24.13 -20.12 -14.25
CA LEU A 239 -25.48 -19.68 -14.60
C LEU A 239 -25.49 -19.06 -16.01
N ASP A 240 -26.46 -19.45 -16.82
CA ASP A 240 -26.74 -18.77 -18.08
C ASP A 240 -27.52 -17.46 -17.86
N GLU A 241 -27.59 -16.62 -18.90
CA GLU A 241 -28.26 -15.32 -18.83
C GLU A 241 -29.73 -15.43 -18.43
N GLU A 242 -30.39 -16.54 -18.79
CA GLU A 242 -31.80 -16.79 -18.48
C GLU A 242 -31.99 -17.14 -16.99
N ALA A 243 -31.14 -18.01 -16.43
CA ALA A 243 -31.15 -18.32 -15.01
C ALA A 243 -30.76 -17.11 -14.14
N ALA A 244 -29.81 -16.30 -14.61
CA ALA A 244 -29.43 -15.05 -13.93
C ALA A 244 -30.58 -14.03 -13.91
N ALA A 245 -31.30 -13.87 -15.03
CA ALA A 245 -32.46 -12.98 -15.11
C ALA A 245 -33.59 -13.41 -14.16
N ARG A 246 -33.90 -14.72 -14.09
CA ARG A 246 -34.93 -15.24 -13.18
C ARG A 246 -34.56 -15.06 -11.70
N LEU A 247 -33.28 -15.16 -11.36
CA LEU A 247 -32.81 -14.89 -10.00
C LEU A 247 -32.92 -13.40 -9.63
N ALA A 248 -32.71 -12.49 -10.59
CA ALA A 248 -32.88 -11.06 -10.37
C ALA A 248 -34.36 -10.68 -10.13
N GLU A 249 -35.29 -11.29 -10.86
CA GLU A 249 -36.73 -11.09 -10.63
C GLU A 249 -37.18 -11.55 -9.24
N LEU A 250 -36.65 -12.68 -8.76
CA LEU A 250 -36.94 -13.19 -7.42
C LEU A 250 -36.39 -12.27 -6.32
N ASP A 251 -35.25 -11.61 -6.55
CA ASP A 251 -34.65 -10.66 -5.61
C ASP A 251 -35.46 -9.35 -5.56
N GLU A 252 -35.98 -8.88 -6.70
CA GLU A 252 -36.89 -7.72 -6.76
C GLU A 252 -38.22 -8.00 -6.04
N GLU A 253 -38.82 -9.17 -6.24
CA GLU A 253 -40.04 -9.58 -5.52
C GLU A 253 -39.79 -9.75 -4.02
N ALA A 254 -38.65 -10.32 -3.62
CA ALA A 254 -38.27 -10.44 -2.21
C ALA A 254 -38.02 -9.08 -1.56
N ALA A 255 -37.37 -8.15 -2.27
CA ALA A 255 -37.14 -6.78 -1.81
C ALA A 255 -38.46 -6.00 -1.70
N ALA A 256 -39.40 -6.17 -2.63
CA ALA A 256 -40.73 -5.56 -2.59
C ALA A 256 -41.56 -6.10 -1.41
N GLY A 257 -41.53 -7.42 -1.17
CA GLY A 257 -42.23 -8.04 -0.03
C GLY A 257 -41.69 -7.61 1.34
N LEU A 258 -40.38 -7.33 1.44
CA LEU A 258 -39.77 -6.76 2.65
C LEU A 258 -40.16 -5.29 2.87
N ALA A 259 -40.32 -4.51 1.80
CA ALA A 259 -40.80 -3.12 1.88
C ALA A 259 -42.27 -3.01 2.32
N GLU A 260 -43.10 -4.04 2.04
CA GLU A 260 -44.50 -4.11 2.50
C GLU A 260 -44.64 -4.55 3.97
N LEU A 261 -43.60 -5.16 4.56
CA LEU A 261 -43.56 -5.59 5.96
C LEU A 261 -43.12 -4.50 6.96
N GLU A 262 -42.76 -3.30 6.47
CA GLU A 262 -42.58 -2.10 7.30
C GLU A 262 -43.82 -1.18 7.26
N PRO A 263 -44.86 -1.47 8.05
CA PRO A 263 -45.74 -0.43 8.56
C PRO A 263 -45.76 -0.44 10.10
N GLY A 264 -45.02 0.50 10.69
CA GLY A 264 -45.29 1.02 12.03
C GLY A 264 -44.64 0.29 13.22
N SER A 265 -43.51 0.82 13.68
CA SER A 265 -43.17 0.95 15.12
C SER A 265 -42.20 2.11 15.33
#